data_AF-A0A7V7SWY1-F1
#
_entry.id   AF-A0A7V7SWY1-F1
#
_cell.length_a   1.000
_cell.length_b   1.000
_cell.length_c   1.000
_cell.angle_alpha   90.00
_cell.angle_beta   90.00
_cell.angle_gamma   90.00
#
_symmetry.space_group_name_H-M   'P 1'
#
loop_
_entity.id
_entity.type
_entity.pdbx_description
1 polymer ?
#
loop_
_entity_poly.entity_id
_entity_poly.type
_entity_poly.pdbx_seq_one_letter_code
_entity_poly.pdbx_strand_id
1 'polypeptide(L)'
;MQASKFQILGLTFAIALSAAALVFGGPSHSQSRDSGSELERAVQAFNHQAADNEIGKDQPPLTSEAVVAAIRWNLSPSSSLVIADGTREALKNVVDQGLWPQDFELESLTGYEPDDRTVFTVWSVRLRVPGGPHNNGTTCIRIREDMLSSRIMGPAEMELVQEFQRRMQAGKVGSFERQQFLQERQQAMEKDRAR
;
A
#
# COMPACT_ATOMS: atom_id res chain seq x y z
N MET A 1 -39.59 -12.97 4.51
CA MET A 1 -38.55 -12.92 3.46
C MET A 1 -37.37 -12.13 3.99
N GLN A 2 -36.31 -12.82 4.42
CA GLN A 2 -35.08 -12.23 4.90
C GLN A 2 -34.23 -11.78 3.70
N ALA A 3 -33.83 -10.52 3.68
CA ALA A 3 -32.80 -10.03 2.77
C ALA A 3 -31.44 -10.53 3.27
N SER A 4 -30.84 -11.48 2.55
CA SER A 4 -29.46 -11.91 2.78
C SER A 4 -28.50 -10.77 2.49
N LYS A 5 -27.78 -10.33 3.52
CA LYS A 5 -26.59 -9.50 3.40
C LYS A 5 -25.47 -10.37 2.81
N PHE A 6 -25.21 -10.23 1.52
CA PHE A 6 -23.97 -10.75 0.94
C PHE A 6 -22.82 -9.82 1.34
N GLN A 7 -22.02 -10.26 2.31
CA GLN A 7 -20.69 -9.70 2.55
C GLN A 7 -19.82 -10.10 1.35
N ILE A 8 -19.56 -9.16 0.45
CA ILE A 8 -18.53 -9.31 -0.58
C ILE A 8 -17.19 -9.15 0.16
N LEU A 9 -16.50 -10.27 0.40
CA LEU A 9 -15.06 -10.25 0.70
C LEU A 9 -14.36 -9.76 -0.57
N GLY A 10 -14.23 -8.44 -0.73
CA GLY A 10 -13.36 -7.84 -1.74
C GLY A 10 -11.92 -8.18 -1.38
N LEU A 11 -11.37 -9.21 -2.00
CA LEU A 11 -9.98 -9.61 -1.82
C LEU A 11 -9.10 -8.60 -2.56
N THR A 12 -8.74 -7.52 -1.88
CA THR A 12 -7.90 -6.46 -2.46
C THR A 12 -6.50 -7.01 -2.71
N PHE A 13 -6.13 -7.24 -3.97
CA PHE A 13 -4.74 -7.47 -4.34
C PHE A 13 -4.00 -6.13 -4.33
N ALA A 14 -3.40 -5.80 -3.20
CA ALA A 14 -2.35 -4.79 -3.13
C ALA A 14 -1.09 -5.39 -3.78
N ILE A 15 -0.73 -4.94 -4.98
CA ILE A 15 0.58 -5.24 -5.57
C ILE A 15 1.60 -4.34 -4.86
N ALA A 16 2.17 -4.83 -3.77
CA ALA A 16 3.33 -4.23 -3.13
C ALA A 16 4.59 -4.77 -3.82
N LEU A 17 5.31 -3.91 -4.55
CA LEU A 17 6.65 -4.24 -5.01
C LEU A 17 7.61 -4.05 -3.83
N SER A 18 7.86 -5.10 -3.04
CA SER A 18 8.92 -5.09 -2.02
C SER A 18 10.24 -5.52 -2.66
N ALA A 19 11.18 -4.59 -2.79
CA ALA A 19 12.56 -4.92 -3.09
C ALA A 19 13.25 -5.40 -1.80
N ALA A 20 13.66 -6.68 -1.78
CA ALA A 20 14.44 -7.24 -0.68
C ALA A 20 15.88 -6.70 -0.74
N ALA A 21 16.25 -5.85 0.22
CA ALA A 21 17.63 -5.43 0.41
C ALA A 21 18.40 -6.46 1.25
N LEU A 22 19.44 -7.04 0.67
CA LEU A 22 20.43 -7.87 1.35
C LEU A 22 21.19 -7.05 2.39
N VAL A 23 21.21 -7.53 3.64
CA VAL A 23 22.00 -6.95 4.73
C VAL A 23 23.46 -7.38 4.57
N PHE A 24 24.33 -6.42 4.24
CA PHE A 24 25.78 -6.52 4.46
C PHE A 24 26.17 -5.56 5.59
N GLY A 25 26.94 -6.08 6.56
CA GLY A 25 27.36 -5.36 7.75
C GLY A 25 28.61 -4.50 7.56
N GLY A 26 28.53 -3.27 8.09
CA GLY A 26 29.62 -2.43 8.62
C GLY A 26 30.51 -1.67 7.61
N PRO A 27 31.29 -0.65 8.03
CA PRO A 27 31.37 0.00 9.34
C PRO A 27 31.00 1.51 9.31
N SER A 28 30.80 2.06 10.51
CA SER A 28 30.55 3.46 10.85
C SER A 28 31.24 4.48 9.92
N HIS A 29 30.44 5.27 9.22
CA HIS A 29 30.84 6.54 8.64
C HIS A 29 30.00 7.65 9.26
N SER A 30 30.72 8.58 9.89
CA SER A 30 30.26 9.90 10.27
C SER A 30 29.56 10.60 9.10
N GLN A 31 28.24 10.67 9.13
CA GLN A 31 27.46 11.45 8.17
C GLN A 31 27.06 12.78 8.82
N SER A 32 27.74 13.81 8.30
CA SER A 32 27.27 15.17 8.04
C SER A 32 25.87 15.54 8.55
N ARG A 33 25.80 16.72 9.20
CA ARG A 33 24.58 17.46 9.56
C ARG A 33 23.60 17.55 8.39
N ASP A 34 22.76 16.54 8.24
CA ASP A 34 21.52 16.61 7.49
C ASP A 34 20.47 17.09 8.50
N SER A 35 20.23 18.40 8.51
CA SER A 35 19.51 19.12 9.57
C SER A 35 17.99 18.98 9.51
N GLY A 36 17.48 17.93 8.86
CA GLY A 36 16.04 17.65 8.76
C GLY A 36 15.53 16.76 9.89
N SER A 37 14.27 16.95 10.27
CA SER A 37 13.57 16.08 11.23
C SER A 37 13.57 14.61 10.77
N GLU A 38 13.30 13.66 11.68
CA GLU A 38 13.18 12.24 11.33
C GLU A 38 12.07 12.00 10.29
N LEU A 39 10.96 12.73 10.41
CA LEU A 39 9.87 12.75 9.44
C LEU A 39 10.36 13.19 8.05
N GLU A 40 11.13 14.27 7.95
CA GLU A 40 11.66 14.72 6.66
C GLU A 40 12.54 13.67 6.00
N ARG A 41 13.40 12.98 6.77
CA ARG A 41 14.21 11.88 6.25
C ARG A 41 13.36 10.71 5.77
N ALA A 42 12.29 10.34 6.50
CA ALA A 42 11.38 9.30 6.06
C ALA A 42 10.65 9.66 4.75
N VAL A 43 10.21 10.92 4.62
CA VAL A 43 9.57 11.44 3.40
C VAL A 43 10.55 11.48 2.23
N GLN A 44 11.79 11.92 2.45
CA GLN A 44 12.83 11.92 1.42
C GLN A 44 13.16 10.51 0.94
N ALA A 45 13.30 9.55 1.87
CA ALA A 45 13.54 8.14 1.53
C ALA A 45 12.38 7.56 0.70
N PHE A 46 11.13 7.83 1.09
CA PHE A 46 9.95 7.44 0.32
C PHE A 46 9.97 8.06 -1.09
N ASN A 47 10.22 9.36 -1.21
CA ASN A 47 10.25 10.05 -2.50
C ASN A 47 11.35 9.53 -3.43
N HIS A 48 12.53 9.22 -2.88
CA HIS A 48 13.60 8.60 -3.64
C HIS A 48 13.19 7.23 -4.19
N GLN A 49 12.54 6.40 -3.38
CA GLN A 49 12.04 5.09 -3.83
C GLN A 49 10.89 5.23 -4.84
N ALA A 50 10.01 6.21 -4.64
CA ALA A 50 8.87 6.45 -5.50
C ALA A 50 9.27 7.01 -6.88
N ALA A 51 10.42 7.67 -7.00
CA ALA A 51 10.91 8.25 -8.25
C ALA A 51 11.13 7.21 -9.36
N ASP A 52 11.48 5.97 -8.99
CA ASP A 52 11.69 4.86 -9.93
C ASP A 52 10.37 4.13 -10.29
N ASN A 53 9.23 4.56 -9.74
CA ASN A 53 7.95 3.92 -9.99
C ASN A 53 7.27 4.47 -11.25
N GLU A 54 7.17 3.65 -12.30
CA GLU A 54 6.57 4.03 -13.58
C GLU A 54 5.13 4.57 -13.50
N ILE A 55 4.36 4.15 -12.49
CA ILE A 55 2.97 4.59 -12.30
C ILE A 55 2.92 5.90 -11.51
N GLY A 56 3.83 6.08 -10.55
CA GLY A 56 3.88 7.24 -9.67
C GLY A 56 4.79 8.38 -10.12
N LYS A 57 5.60 8.21 -11.17
CA LYS A 57 6.65 9.18 -11.55
C LYS A 57 6.17 10.59 -11.85
N ASP A 58 4.94 10.73 -12.35
CA ASP A 58 4.35 12.04 -12.68
C ASP A 58 3.63 12.67 -11.48
N GLN A 59 3.62 11.99 -10.33
CA GLN A 59 2.94 12.43 -9.13
C GLN A 59 3.83 13.37 -8.33
N PRO A 60 3.27 14.43 -7.72
CA PRO A 60 4.08 15.35 -6.94
C PRO A 60 4.79 14.62 -5.79
N PRO A 61 6.01 15.00 -5.41
CA PRO A 61 6.68 14.45 -4.24
C PRO A 61 5.80 14.59 -3.00
N LEU A 62 5.83 13.59 -2.12
CA LEU A 62 5.20 13.68 -0.82
C LEU A 62 5.92 14.74 0.03
N THR A 63 5.18 15.51 0.82
CA THR A 63 5.77 16.47 1.77
C THR A 63 5.47 16.07 3.20
N SER A 64 6.33 16.50 4.13
CA SER A 64 6.13 16.30 5.57
C SER A 64 4.81 16.88 6.06
N GLU A 65 4.39 18.03 5.52
CA GLU A 65 3.12 18.68 5.85
C GLU A 65 1.92 17.86 5.41
N ALA A 66 1.98 17.20 4.25
CA ALA A 66 0.91 16.31 3.79
C ALA A 66 0.74 15.10 4.72
N VAL A 67 1.85 14.53 5.18
CA VAL A 67 1.84 13.44 6.18
C VAL A 67 1.24 13.93 7.50
N VAL A 68 1.70 15.07 8.02
CA VAL A 68 1.18 15.67 9.25
C VAL A 68 -0.31 16.00 9.15
N ALA A 69 -0.76 16.55 8.01
CA ALA A 69 -2.16 16.85 7.77
C ALA A 69 -3.02 15.57 7.79
N ALA A 70 -2.57 14.51 7.13
CA ALA A 70 -3.26 13.21 7.12
C ALA A 70 -3.34 12.61 8.54
N ILE A 71 -2.25 12.68 9.31
CA ILE A 71 -2.25 12.21 10.70
C ILE A 71 -3.22 13.04 11.56
N ARG A 72 -3.17 14.37 11.49
CA ARG A 72 -4.08 15.26 12.23
C ARG A 72 -5.54 14.97 11.91
N TRP A 73 -5.87 14.79 10.64
CA TRP A 73 -7.21 14.41 10.21
C TRP A 73 -7.65 13.09 10.86
N ASN A 74 -6.78 12.07 10.84
CA ASN A 74 -7.10 10.76 11.38
C ASN A 74 -7.06 10.67 12.92
N LEU A 75 -6.44 11.64 13.60
CA LEU A 75 -6.51 11.80 15.06
C LEU A 75 -7.73 12.62 15.51
N SER A 76 -8.48 13.23 14.57
CA SER A 76 -9.68 14.00 14.90
C SER A 76 -10.79 13.12 15.51
N PRO A 77 -11.69 13.68 16.35
CA PRO A 77 -12.80 12.91 16.93
C PRO A 77 -13.78 12.31 15.91
N SER A 78 -13.82 12.85 14.69
CA SER A 78 -14.64 12.34 13.58
C SER A 78 -14.05 11.13 12.87
N SER A 79 -12.78 10.80 13.15
CA SER A 79 -12.10 9.66 12.54
C SER A 79 -12.50 8.34 13.20
N SER A 80 -12.71 7.32 12.39
CA SER A 80 -12.93 5.94 12.84
C SER A 80 -11.63 5.14 13.05
N LEU A 81 -10.48 5.82 13.13
CA LEU A 81 -9.19 5.16 13.29
C LEU A 81 -9.08 4.41 14.63
N VAL A 82 -9.07 3.07 14.54
CA VAL A 82 -8.89 2.16 15.69
C VAL A 82 -7.42 1.77 15.81
N ILE A 83 -6.74 2.36 16.80
CA ILE A 83 -5.33 2.13 17.11
C ILE A 83 -5.14 2.07 18.63
N ALA A 84 -4.06 1.41 19.08
CA ALA A 84 -3.66 1.42 20.48
C ALA A 84 -3.21 2.82 20.94
N ASP A 85 -3.28 3.07 22.25
CA ASP A 85 -2.90 4.37 22.83
C ASP A 85 -1.43 4.73 22.58
N GLY A 86 -0.52 3.74 22.60
CA GLY A 86 0.89 3.94 22.27
C GLY A 86 1.09 4.42 20.82
N THR A 87 0.40 3.82 19.85
CA THR A 87 0.40 4.28 18.46
C THR A 87 -0.17 5.70 18.35
N ARG A 88 -1.22 6.00 19.11
CA ARG A 88 -1.85 7.33 19.11
C ARG A 88 -0.89 8.39 19.65
N GLU A 89 -0.15 8.09 20.71
CA GLU A 89 0.89 8.98 21.25
C GLU A 89 2.04 9.16 20.27
N ALA A 90 2.51 8.07 19.65
CA ALA A 90 3.54 8.12 18.61
C ALA A 90 3.12 9.01 17.43
N LEU A 91 1.87 8.92 16.97
CA LEU A 91 1.32 9.80 15.92
C LEU A 91 1.28 11.27 16.35
N LYS A 92 1.00 11.58 17.62
CA LYS A 92 1.09 12.95 18.14
C LYS A 92 2.53 13.45 18.13
N ASN A 93 3.50 12.62 18.51
CA ASN A 93 4.92 12.98 18.47
C ASN A 93 5.40 13.25 17.04
N VAL A 94 4.91 12.51 16.04
CA VAL A 94 5.17 12.84 14.62
C VAL A 94 4.65 14.24 14.28
N VAL A 95 3.43 14.56 14.71
CA VAL A 95 2.78 15.85 14.40
C VAL A 95 3.45 17.03 15.11
N ASP A 96 3.84 16.85 16.37
CA ASP A 96 4.30 17.94 17.22
C ASP A 96 5.82 18.14 17.15
N GLN A 97 6.58 17.06 16.93
CA GLN A 97 8.03 17.05 17.05
C GLN A 97 8.74 16.52 15.79
N GLY A 98 8.01 15.98 14.81
CA GLY A 98 8.61 15.38 13.62
C GLY A 98 9.43 14.12 13.91
N LEU A 99 9.18 13.46 15.05
CA LEU A 99 9.82 12.19 15.42
C LEU A 99 9.17 11.05 14.63
N TRP A 100 9.96 10.21 13.96
CA TRP A 100 9.46 9.13 13.12
C TRP A 100 9.70 7.77 13.78
N PRO A 101 8.65 7.09 14.28
CA PRO A 101 8.79 5.77 14.88
C PRO A 101 9.33 4.72 13.91
N GLN A 102 10.12 3.76 14.41
CA GLN A 102 10.72 2.72 13.58
C GLN A 102 9.69 1.76 12.95
N ASP A 103 8.53 1.61 13.59
CA ASP A 103 7.42 0.75 13.16
C ASP A 103 6.44 1.47 12.20
N PHE A 104 6.73 2.71 11.83
CA PHE A 104 5.94 3.49 10.87
C PHE A 104 6.57 3.40 9.49
N GLU A 105 5.74 3.16 8.48
CA GLU A 105 6.22 3.01 7.11
C GLU A 105 5.32 3.75 6.12
N LEU A 106 5.94 4.53 5.23
CA LEU A 106 5.28 5.11 4.08
C LEU A 106 5.33 4.11 2.93
N GLU A 107 4.17 3.82 2.34
CA GLU A 107 4.07 2.88 1.23
C GLU A 107 3.16 3.43 0.13
N SER A 108 3.46 3.04 -1.11
CA SER A 108 2.67 3.35 -2.29
C SER A 108 1.96 2.11 -2.80
N LEU A 109 0.67 2.23 -3.12
CA LEU A 109 -0.08 1.25 -3.89
C LEU A 109 -0.31 1.76 -5.31
N THR A 110 -0.08 0.88 -6.28
CA THR A 110 -0.20 1.21 -7.71
C THR A 110 -1.41 0.60 -8.41
N GLY A 111 -2.12 -0.31 -7.73
CA GLY A 111 -3.24 -1.06 -8.30
C GLY A 111 -4.33 -1.35 -7.28
N TYR A 112 -5.56 -1.39 -7.77
CA TYR A 112 -6.75 -1.72 -6.97
C TYR A 112 -7.78 -2.48 -7.80
N GLU A 113 -8.32 -3.56 -7.24
CA GLU A 113 -9.37 -4.40 -7.83
C GLU A 113 -10.53 -4.47 -6.85
N PRO A 114 -11.54 -3.59 -6.98
CA PRO A 114 -12.69 -3.59 -6.07
C PRO A 114 -13.60 -4.80 -6.27
N ASP A 115 -13.59 -5.37 -7.47
CA ASP A 115 -14.43 -6.49 -7.88
C ASP A 115 -13.67 -7.39 -8.87
N ASP A 116 -14.31 -8.49 -9.28
CA ASP A 116 -13.72 -9.50 -10.17
C ASP A 116 -13.65 -9.08 -11.66
N ARG A 117 -13.92 -7.81 -11.98
CA ARG A 117 -14.05 -7.32 -13.36
C ARG A 117 -13.28 -6.04 -13.63
N THR A 118 -13.01 -5.23 -12.63
CA THR A 118 -12.50 -3.88 -12.80
C THR A 118 -11.11 -3.77 -12.20
N VAL A 119 -10.18 -3.29 -13.01
CA VAL A 119 -8.81 -2.99 -12.59
C VAL A 119 -8.62 -1.49 -12.61
N PHE A 120 -8.21 -0.91 -11.49
CA PHE A 120 -7.79 0.48 -11.39
C PHE A 120 -6.27 0.55 -11.29
N THR A 121 -5.68 1.41 -12.11
CA THR A 121 -4.34 1.93 -11.86
C THR A 121 -4.51 3.16 -10.97
N VAL A 122 -3.97 3.09 -9.77
CA VAL A 122 -4.10 4.12 -8.73
C VAL A 122 -2.71 4.53 -8.28
N TRP A 123 -2.53 5.77 -7.86
CA TRP A 123 -1.39 6.13 -7.02
C TRP A 123 -1.90 6.48 -5.64
N SER A 124 -1.77 5.55 -4.69
CA SER A 124 -2.23 5.75 -3.32
C SER A 124 -1.03 5.71 -2.37
N VAL A 125 -0.79 6.81 -1.68
CA VAL A 125 0.25 6.92 -0.65
C VAL A 125 -0.41 6.79 0.70
N ARG A 126 0.08 5.86 1.52
CA ARG A 126 -0.45 5.59 2.85
C ARG A 126 0.68 5.39 3.87
N LEU A 127 0.36 5.74 5.11
CA LEU A 127 1.20 5.51 6.28
C LEU A 127 0.68 4.25 6.99
N ARG A 128 1.47 3.18 6.99
CA ARG A 128 1.22 1.99 7.77
C ARG A 128 1.75 2.18 9.19
N VAL A 129 0.90 1.88 10.17
CA VAL A 129 1.20 1.96 11.60
C VAL A 129 0.73 0.70 12.32
N PRO A 130 1.23 0.40 13.52
CA PRO A 130 0.65 -0.63 14.38
C PRO A 130 -0.84 -0.39 14.62
N GLY A 131 -1.66 -1.41 14.39
CA GLY A 131 -3.12 -1.36 14.46
C GLY A 131 -3.69 -1.51 15.87
N GLY A 132 -5.02 -1.68 15.93
CA GLY A 132 -5.84 -1.84 17.15
C GLY A 132 -5.54 -3.10 18.00
N PRO A 133 -6.48 -3.56 18.86
CA PRO A 133 -6.21 -4.34 20.08
C PRO A 133 -5.63 -5.76 19.91
N HIS A 134 -5.42 -6.21 18.67
CA HIS A 134 -4.79 -7.49 18.39
C HIS A 134 -3.27 -7.31 18.28
N ASN A 135 -2.52 -8.08 19.07
CA ASN A 135 -1.05 -8.08 19.00
C ASN A 135 -0.60 -8.29 17.55
N ASN A 136 0.23 -7.37 17.04
CA ASN A 136 0.84 -7.37 15.70
C ASN A 136 -0.08 -7.04 14.53
N GLY A 137 -1.28 -6.51 14.76
CA GLY A 137 -2.08 -5.91 13.67
C GLY A 137 -1.39 -4.66 13.10
N THR A 138 -1.61 -4.36 11.84
CA THR A 138 -1.27 -3.06 11.24
C THR A 138 -2.53 -2.40 10.69
N THR A 139 -2.55 -1.07 10.64
CA THR A 139 -3.58 -0.29 9.95
C THR A 139 -2.93 0.79 9.10
N CYS A 140 -3.68 1.39 8.18
CA CYS A 140 -3.17 2.37 7.23
C CYS A 140 -3.92 3.69 7.35
N ILE A 141 -3.17 4.79 7.43
CA ILE A 141 -3.65 6.16 7.25
C ILE A 141 -3.43 6.54 5.79
N ARG A 142 -4.51 6.77 5.04
CA ARG A 142 -4.41 7.28 3.66
C ARG A 142 -3.94 8.73 3.70
N ILE A 143 -2.93 9.06 2.89
CA ILE A 143 -2.35 10.41 2.80
C ILE A 143 -2.77 11.08 1.48
N ARG A 144 -2.68 10.34 0.38
CA ARG A 144 -3.07 10.79 -0.96
C ARG A 144 -3.57 9.59 -1.76
N GLU A 145 -4.54 9.82 -2.63
CA GLU A 145 -5.04 8.81 -3.55
C GLU A 145 -5.49 9.47 -4.85
N ASP A 146 -4.87 9.07 -5.96
CA ASP A 146 -5.19 9.54 -7.30
C ASP A 146 -5.55 8.35 -8.21
N MET A 147 -6.75 8.37 -8.76
CA MET A 147 -7.22 7.38 -9.72
C MET A 147 -6.70 7.75 -11.11
N LEU A 148 -5.74 6.99 -11.63
CA LEU A 148 -5.04 7.33 -12.88
C LEU A 148 -5.74 6.75 -14.10
N SER A 149 -6.19 5.50 -14.01
CA SER A 149 -6.99 4.88 -15.07
C SER A 149 -7.80 3.71 -14.52
N SER A 150 -8.76 3.25 -15.31
CA SER A 150 -9.50 2.03 -15.07
C SER A 150 -9.69 1.24 -16.36
N ARG A 151 -9.82 -0.08 -16.23
CA ARG A 151 -10.19 -0.97 -17.33
C ARG A 151 -11.05 -2.11 -16.84
N ILE A 152 -11.85 -2.67 -17.75
CA ILE A 152 -12.54 -3.93 -17.53
C ILE A 152 -11.62 -5.07 -17.96
N MET A 153 -11.54 -6.13 -17.15
CA MET A 153 -10.82 -7.35 -17.49
C MET A 153 -11.47 -8.03 -18.70
N GLY A 154 -10.65 -8.53 -19.62
CA GLY A 154 -11.15 -9.30 -20.74
C GLY A 154 -11.56 -10.73 -20.33
N PRO A 155 -12.23 -11.49 -21.22
CA PRO A 155 -12.70 -12.83 -20.90
C PRO A 155 -11.59 -13.81 -20.50
N ALA A 156 -10.44 -13.77 -21.17
CA ALA A 156 -9.33 -14.69 -20.87
C ALA A 156 -8.66 -14.33 -19.54
N GLU A 157 -8.49 -13.03 -19.26
CA GLU A 157 -7.97 -12.56 -17.97
C GLU A 157 -8.90 -12.95 -16.82
N MET A 158 -10.22 -12.75 -16.99
CA MET A 158 -11.21 -13.06 -15.97
C MET A 158 -11.27 -14.56 -15.64
N GLU A 159 -11.18 -15.44 -16.64
CA GLU A 159 -11.14 -16.90 -16.43
C GLU A 159 -9.91 -17.30 -15.58
N LEU A 160 -8.75 -16.71 -15.88
CA LEU A 160 -7.52 -16.95 -15.13
C LEU A 160 -7.64 -16.47 -13.67
N VAL A 161 -8.14 -15.25 -13.45
CA VAL A 161 -8.33 -14.68 -12.10
C VAL A 161 -9.26 -15.56 -11.27
N GLN A 162 -10.37 -16.03 -11.85
CA GLN A 162 -11.33 -16.90 -11.15
C GLN A 162 -10.75 -18.27 -10.79
N GLU A 163 -9.97 -18.88 -11.68
CA GLU A 163 -9.26 -20.13 -11.38
C GLU A 163 -8.24 -19.93 -10.26
N PHE A 164 -7.46 -18.84 -10.32
CA PHE A 164 -6.47 -18.51 -9.30
C PHE A 164 -7.11 -18.27 -7.94
N GLN A 165 -8.22 -17.53 -7.87
CA GLN A 165 -9.00 -17.31 -6.66
C GLN A 165 -9.54 -18.64 -6.08
N ARG A 166 -10.06 -19.55 -6.91
CA ARG A 166 -10.52 -20.88 -6.46
C ARG A 166 -9.37 -21.70 -5.86
N ARG A 167 -8.19 -21.68 -6.49
CA ARG A 167 -7.00 -22.37 -5.97
C ARG A 167 -6.50 -21.75 -4.65
N MET A 168 -6.52 -20.43 -4.55
CA MET A 168 -6.19 -19.70 -3.32
C MET A 168 -7.11 -20.10 -2.16
N GLN A 169 -8.42 -20.12 -2.39
CA GLN A 169 -9.42 -20.54 -1.39
C GLN A 169 -9.23 -22.01 -0.96
N ALA A 170 -8.78 -22.86 -1.87
CA ALA A 170 -8.44 -24.25 -1.57
C ALA A 170 -7.09 -24.43 -0.85
N GLY A 171 -6.36 -23.34 -0.56
CA GLY A 171 -5.03 -23.39 0.06
C GLY A 171 -3.92 -23.96 -0.84
N LYS A 172 -4.13 -23.95 -2.17
CA LYS A 172 -3.25 -24.59 -3.17
C LYS A 172 -2.33 -23.62 -3.91
N VAL A 173 -2.02 -22.47 -3.32
CA VAL A 173 -1.22 -21.42 -3.97
C VAL A 173 -0.08 -21.00 -3.04
N GLY A 174 1.13 -21.39 -3.42
CA GLY A 174 2.37 -20.93 -2.81
C GLY A 174 2.86 -19.60 -3.40
N SER A 175 4.05 -19.18 -2.99
CA SER A 175 4.69 -17.96 -3.47
C SER A 175 5.10 -18.03 -4.94
N PHE A 176 5.48 -19.21 -5.43
CA PHE A 176 5.87 -19.43 -6.82
C PHE A 176 4.67 -19.30 -7.75
N GLU A 177 3.54 -19.92 -7.40
CA GLU A 177 2.30 -19.87 -8.18
C GLU A 177 1.75 -18.45 -8.30
N ARG A 178 1.99 -17.58 -7.31
CA ARG A 178 1.64 -16.15 -7.38
C ARG A 178 2.43 -15.42 -8.46
N GLN A 179 3.74 -15.66 -8.53
CA GLN A 179 4.60 -15.06 -9.56
C GLN A 179 4.21 -15.52 -10.96
N GLN A 180 3.96 -16.83 -11.11
CA GLN A 180 3.49 -17.40 -12.37
C GLN A 180 2.15 -16.80 -12.80
N PHE A 181 1.19 -16.68 -11.88
CA PHE A 181 -0.11 -16.07 -12.15
C PHE A 181 0.01 -14.64 -12.69
N LEU A 182 0.92 -13.82 -12.17
CA LEU A 182 1.12 -12.46 -12.68
C LEU A 182 1.59 -12.45 -14.14
N GLN A 183 2.48 -13.37 -14.52
CA GLN A 183 2.95 -13.52 -15.90
C GLN A 183 1.83 -14.01 -16.83
N GLU A 184 1.08 -15.04 -16.41
CA GLU A 184 -0.05 -15.58 -17.17
C GLU A 184 -1.16 -14.53 -17.35
N ARG A 185 -1.40 -13.71 -16.33
CA ARG A 185 -2.37 -12.63 -16.37
C ARG A 185 -1.98 -11.56 -17.38
N GLN A 186 -0.70 -11.19 -17.43
CA GLN A 186 -0.19 -10.26 -18.43
C GLN A 186 -0.40 -10.80 -19.86
N GLN A 187 -0.12 -12.08 -20.09
CA GLN A 187 -0.35 -12.73 -21.39
C GLN A 187 -1.84 -12.79 -21.75
N ALA A 188 -2.72 -13.07 -20.78
CA ALA A 188 -4.16 -13.10 -20.99
C ALA A 188 -4.70 -11.70 -21.36
N MET A 189 -4.20 -10.66 -20.69
CA MET A 189 -4.52 -9.27 -21.02
C MET A 189 -4.09 -8.90 -22.45
N GLU A 190 -2.88 -9.29 -22.86
CA GLU A 190 -2.39 -9.05 -24.23
C GLU A 190 -3.25 -9.78 -25.28
N LYS A 191 -3.65 -11.01 -24.99
CA LYS A 191 -4.55 -11.80 -25.84
C LYS A 191 -5.93 -11.16 -25.99
N ASP A 192 -6.49 -10.65 -24.90
CA ASP A 192 -7.79 -9.97 -24.93
C ASP A 192 -7.70 -8.62 -25.67
N ARG A 193 -6.55 -7.92 -25.59
CA ARG A 193 -6.30 -6.68 -26.35
C ARG A 193 -6.15 -6.90 -27.86
N ALA A 194 -5.74 -8.10 -28.27
CA ALA A 194 -5.50 -8.44 -29.68
C ALA A 194 -6.76 -8.92 -30.44
N ARG A 195 -7.90 -9.05 -29.75
CA ARG A 195 -9.19 -9.48 -30.33
C ARG A 195 -10.05 -8.29 -30.72
#